data_AF-A0A6P0JSH4-F1
#
_entry.id   AF-A0A6P0JSH4-F1
#
_cell.length_a   1.000
_cell.length_b   1.000
_cell.length_c   1.000
_cell.angle_alpha   90.00
_cell.angle_beta   90.00
_cell.angle_gamma   90.00
#
_symmetry.space_group_name_H-M   'P 1'
#
loop_
_entity.id
_entity.type
_entity.pdbx_description
1 polymer ?
#
loop_
_entity_poly.entity_id
_entity_poly.type
_entity_poly.pdbx_seq_one_letter_code
_entity_poly.pdbx_strand_id
1 'polypeptide(L)' 'MPLHLYHLIAFLVSAIVVLWSTPVVKTIGLRSGHVDRPNERKVHQQPIVRLGGVSIFAGTLAALLIVWV' A
#
# COMPACT_ATOMS: atom_id res chain seq x y z
N MET A 1 6.53 16.77 -22.84
CA MET A 1 6.36 17.24 -21.44
C MET A 1 7.73 17.22 -20.76
N PRO A 2 8.07 18.19 -19.91
CA PRO A 2 9.35 18.19 -19.20
C PRO A 2 9.45 16.95 -18.29
N LEU A 3 10.63 16.34 -18.21
CA LEU A 3 10.87 15.07 -17.48
C LEU A 3 10.35 15.12 -16.02
N HIS A 4 10.47 16.30 -15.39
CA HIS A 4 10.02 16.56 -14.03
C HIS A 4 8.51 16.34 -13.83
N LEU A 5 7.70 16.60 -14.85
CA LEU A 5 6.24 16.43 -14.75
C LEU A 5 5.87 14.95 -14.66
N TYR A 6 6.57 14.07 -15.38
CA TYR A 6 6.35 12.62 -15.30
C TYR A 6 6.68 12.06 -13.91
N HIS A 7 7.77 12.52 -13.29
CA HIS A 7 8.11 12.13 -11.92
C HIS A 7 7.07 12.59 -10.90
N LEU A 8 6.56 13.82 -11.05
CA LEU A 8 5.51 14.36 -10.19
C LEU A 8 4.20 13.57 -10.35
N ILE A 9 3.80 13.26 -11.58
CA ILE A 9 2.60 12.45 -11.88
C ILE A 9 2.75 11.05 -11.28
N ALA A 10 3.89 10.38 -11.50
CA ALA A 10 4.14 9.05 -10.93
C ALA A 10 4.03 9.06 -9.40
N PHE A 11 4.62 10.06 -8.76
CA PHE A 11 4.58 10.21 -7.30
C PHE A 11 3.13 10.40 -6.80
N LEU A 12 2.38 11.32 -7.40
CA LEU A 12 1.00 11.61 -6.98
C LEU A 12 0.08 10.40 -7.20
N VAL A 13 0.17 9.75 -8.37
CA VAL A 13 -0.60 8.54 -8.67
C VAL A 13 -0.28 7.45 -7.65
N SER A 14 1.00 7.14 -7.44
CA SER A 14 1.41 6.10 -6.49
C SER A 14 0.92 6.42 -5.08
N ALA A 15 1.11 7.67 -4.61
CA ALA A 15 0.67 8.10 -3.29
C ALA A 15 -0.85 7.94 -3.10
N ILE A 16 -1.66 8.39 -4.06
CA ILE A 16 -3.12 8.29 -4.00
C ILE A 16 -3.56 6.83 -3.96
N VAL A 17 -3.01 5.99 -4.85
CA VAL A 17 -3.36 4.57 -4.93
C VAL A 17 -2.96 3.84 -3.64
N VAL A 18 -1.78 4.11 -3.09
CA VAL A 18 -1.33 3.51 -1.82
C VAL A 18 -2.23 3.93 -0.67
N LEU A 19 -2.55 5.22 -0.54
CA LEU A 19 -3.39 5.75 0.54
C LEU A 19 -4.80 5.16 0.50
N TRP A 20 -5.40 5.00 -0.69
CA TRP A 20 -6.72 4.38 -0.83
C TRP A 20 -6.70 2.85 -0.69
N SER A 21 -5.66 2.18 -1.17
CA SER A 21 -5.57 0.71 -1.10
C SER A 21 -5.25 0.23 0.32
N THR A 22 -4.50 0.99 1.11
CA THR A 22 -4.11 0.62 2.49
C THR A 22 -5.28 0.23 3.42
N PRO A 23 -6.39 0.98 3.54
CA PRO A 23 -7.52 0.56 4.37
C PRO A 23 -8.23 -0.69 3.81
N VAL A 24 -8.26 -0.87 2.48
CA VAL A 24 -8.85 -2.04 1.82
C VAL A 24 -8.01 -3.29 2.15
N VAL A 25 -6.70 -3.22 1.92
CA VAL A 25 -5.75 -4.30 2.23
C VAL A 25 -5.75 -4.61 3.72
N LYS A 26 -5.85 -3.61 4.60
CA LYS A 26 -6.02 -3.81 6.05
C LYS A 26 -7.30 -4.60 6.35
N THR A 27 -8.43 -4.22 5.76
CA THR A 27 -9.71 -4.91 6.01
C THR A 27 -9.67 -6.36 5.51
N ILE A 28 -9.11 -6.59 4.32
CA ILE A 28 -8.94 -7.94 3.75
C ILE A 28 -7.99 -8.77 4.62
N GLY A 29 -6.87 -8.20 5.06
CA GLY A 29 -5.91 -8.90 5.92
C GLY A 29 -6.50 -9.29 7.26
N LEU A 30 -7.31 -8.41 7.88
CA LEU A 30 -8.03 -8.73 9.11
C LEU A 30 -9.06 -9.86 8.90
N ARG A 31 -9.78 -9.84 7.78
CA ARG A 31 -10.76 -10.89 7.42
C ARG A 31 -10.13 -12.23 7.05
N SER A 32 -8.92 -12.21 6.49
CA SER A 32 -8.19 -13.42 6.07
C SER A 32 -7.68 -14.26 7.26
N GLY A 33 -7.68 -13.71 8.49
CA GLY A 33 -7.27 -14.42 9.71
C GLY A 33 -5.76 -14.65 9.84
N HIS A 34 -4.98 -14.42 8.76
CA HIS A 34 -3.52 -14.45 8.72
C HIS A 34 -2.94 -13.12 9.19
N VAL A 35 -3.25 -12.80 10.44
CA VAL A 35 -2.79 -11.58 11.11
C VAL A 35 -1.74 -11.92 12.14
N ASP A 36 -0.84 -10.98 12.38
CA ASP A 36 0.12 -11.13 13.44
C ASP A 36 -0.58 -10.95 14.78
N ARG A 37 -0.71 -12.03 15.54
CA ARG A 37 -1.38 -12.03 16.84
C ARG A 37 -0.48 -11.43 17.92
N PRO A 38 -1.05 -10.72 18.91
CA PRO A 38 -0.32 -10.27 20.07
C PRO A 38 0.30 -11.47 20.82
N ASN A 39 1.49 -11.27 21.37
CA ASN A 39 2.21 -12.25 22.19
C ASN A 39 2.86 -11.49 23.36
N GLU A 40 3.24 -12.17 24.43
CA GLU A 40 3.82 -11.56 25.65
C GLU A 40 5.09 -10.74 25.38
N ARG A 41 5.76 -10.99 24.26
CA ARG A 41 6.95 -10.23 23.79
C ARG A 41 6.63 -9.08 22.84
N LYS A 42 5.36 -8.82 22.50
CA LYS A 42 4.96 -7.81 21.51
C LYS A 42 4.24 -6.64 22.20
N VAL A 43 4.66 -5.42 21.84
CA VAL A 43 4.07 -4.16 22.35
C VAL A 43 2.63 -3.95 21.86
N HIS A 44 2.29 -4.49 20.69
CA HIS A 44 0.96 -4.33 20.11
C HIS A 44 -0.03 -5.31 20.72
N GLN A 45 -1.12 -4.78 21.25
CA GLN A 45 -2.21 -5.57 21.83
C GLN A 45 -3.31 -5.95 20.82
N GLN A 46 -3.26 -5.38 19.61
CA GLN A 46 -4.22 -5.66 18.54
C GLN A 46 -3.56 -6.45 17.41
N PRO A 47 -4.30 -7.33 16.71
CA PRO A 47 -3.76 -8.05 15.56
C PRO A 47 -3.34 -7.11 14.44
N ILE A 48 -2.12 -7.27 13.92
CA ILE A 48 -1.56 -6.40 12.88
C ILE A 48 -1.55 -7.12 11.54
N VAL A 49 -2.04 -6.44 10.50
CA VAL A 49 -1.95 -6.91 9.11
C VAL A 49 -0.58 -6.54 8.54
N ARG A 50 0.17 -7.54 8.05
CA ARG A 50 1.51 -7.36 7.46
C ARG A 50 1.51 -7.24 5.93
N LEU A 51 0.35 -6.99 5.32
CA LEU A 51 0.15 -6.96 3.87
C LEU A 51 0.31 -5.57 3.24
N GLY A 52 0.85 -4.58 3.95
CA GLY A 52 0.99 -3.20 3.43
C GLY A 52 1.81 -3.09 2.14
N GLY A 53 2.75 -4.02 1.90
CA GLY A 53 3.53 -4.08 0.67
C GLY A 53 2.68 -4.28 -0.59
N VAL A 54 1.49 -4.90 -0.48
CA VAL A 54 0.56 -5.06 -1.60
C VAL A 54 0.07 -3.71 -2.11
N SER A 55 -0.24 -2.77 -1.21
CA SER A 55 -0.65 -1.42 -1.58
C SER A 55 0.47 -0.67 -2.31
N ILE A 56 1.71 -0.80 -1.83
CA ILE A 56 2.90 -0.17 -2.43
C ILE A 56 3.15 -0.72 -3.84
N PHE A 57 3.05 -2.04 -4.01
CA PHE A 57 3.20 -2.67 -5.32
C PHE A 57 2.11 -2.20 -6.29
N ALA A 58 0.85 -2.18 -5.87
CA ALA A 58 -0.26 -1.70 -6.69
C ALA A 58 -0.10 -0.23 -7.10
N GLY A 59 0.30 0.65 -6.18
CA GLY A 59 0.56 2.06 -6.48
C GLY A 59 1.72 2.28 -7.45
N THR A 60 2.79 1.51 -7.28
CA THR A 60 3.95 1.57 -8.18
C THR A 60 3.58 1.09 -9.59
N LEU A 61 2.84 0.00 -9.69
CA LEU A 61 2.41 -0.58 -10.96
C LEU A 61 1.42 0.35 -11.70
N ALA A 62 0.50 0.97 -10.97
CA ALA A 62 -0.40 1.99 -11.52
C ALA A 62 0.36 3.22 -12.04
N ALA A 63 1.33 3.73 -11.28
CA ALA A 63 2.17 4.86 -11.70
C ALA A 63 3.00 4.54 -12.95
N LEU A 64 3.58 3.33 -13.02
CA LEU A 64 4.30 2.85 -14.21
C LEU A 64 3.38 2.78 -15.43
N LEU A 65 2.19 2.20 -15.30
CA LEU A 65 1.24 2.11 -16.42
C LEU A 65 0.79 3.49 -16.92
N ILE A 66 0.64 4.48 -16.03
CA ILE A 66 0.20 5.82 -16.44
C ILE A 66 1.33 6.63 -17.09
N VAL A 67 2.56 6.49 -16.62
CA VAL A 67 3.70 7.28 -17.14
C VAL A 67 4.34 6.64 -18.38
N TRP A 68 4.24 5.32 -18.51
CA TRP A 68 4.86 4.58 -19.61
C TRP A 68 3.96 4.44 -20.85
N VAL A 69 2.65 4.67 -20.71
CA VAL A 69 1.69 4.75 -21.83
C VAL A 69 1.72 6.14 -22.45
#